data_AF-A0A916ZK42-F1
#
_entry.id   AF-A0A916ZK42-F1
#
_cell.length_a   1.000
_cell.length_b   1.000
_cell.length_c   1.000
_cell.angle_alpha   90.00
_cell.angle_beta   90.00
_cell.angle_gamma   90.00
#
_symmetry.space_group_name_H-M   'P 1'
#
loop_
_entity.id
_entity.type
_entity.pdbx_description
1 polymer ?
#
loop_
_entity_poly.entity_id
_entity_poly.type
_entity_poly.pdbx_seq_one_letter_code
_entity_poly.pdbx_strand_id
1 'polypeptide(L)'
;MPDAVGTLGDGECFVDVGANCGVFALLAAQRVGPGGLVVAFEPCFETFATLVRNIGLNASGNVLAFNMAIADATGPELLDNSRPSHSGRFAIVRGPALAGETVASLSLDDFPGILRLIDRRSVLVKIDVEGFELAALQGLAPLLAYPRTRGVVVEIDASNLGQYGATPSAVFDLLQDHGFGRIDDVGESGHFDAVFARDIAATEPGRMARFPRRPAWQRSGEPVRAGVRNGVRGGWRRFAAVGAMLAVVATGWAVGTRRTPQTDPALEYFVDDALQSHRTAQVRTRFSPAIARLDADEVGAALRIEVPDLPAGWRVVDVFLFPSDTGPSLQLSISNGKAGPISLFATRADGVAPSRPSVTQRDGMTIAYWQHGSLAYALTGKRPPADLDLLAKDIAKD
;
A
#
# COMPACT_ATOMS: atom_id res chain seq x y z
N MET A 1 -8.36 3.93 5.11
CA MET A 1 -7.59 2.86 5.78
C MET A 1 -7.10 3.21 7.20
N PRO A 2 -6.51 4.40 7.46
CA PRO A 2 -5.90 4.68 8.77
C PRO A 2 -6.86 4.56 9.97
N ASP A 3 -8.16 4.81 9.76
CA ASP A 3 -9.17 4.70 10.83
C ASP A 3 -9.36 3.26 11.34
N ALA A 4 -9.17 2.23 10.50
CA ALA A 4 -9.31 0.84 10.92
C ALA A 4 -8.20 0.39 11.88
N VAL A 5 -6.95 0.83 11.63
CA VAL A 5 -5.82 0.61 12.54
C VAL A 5 -6.08 1.26 13.90
N GLY A 6 -6.77 2.40 13.93
CA GLY A 6 -7.19 3.06 15.17
C GLY A 6 -8.05 2.21 16.10
N THR A 7 -8.78 1.23 15.54
CA THR A 7 -9.64 0.31 16.31
C THR A 7 -8.88 -0.81 17.02
N LEU A 8 -7.61 -1.04 16.70
CA LEU A 8 -6.80 -2.10 17.31
C LEU A 8 -6.67 -1.87 18.82
N GLY A 9 -6.79 -2.91 19.62
CA GLY A 9 -6.55 -2.88 21.08
C GLY A 9 -5.11 -3.26 21.45
N ASP A 10 -4.72 -2.96 22.69
CA ASP A 10 -3.46 -3.46 23.26
C ASP A 10 -3.47 -4.99 23.30
N GLY A 11 -2.36 -5.62 22.93
CA GLY A 11 -2.24 -7.08 22.85
C GLY A 11 -2.96 -7.75 21.67
N GLU A 12 -3.64 -7.00 20.79
CA GLU A 12 -4.24 -7.57 19.59
C GLU A 12 -3.20 -8.00 18.55
N CYS A 13 -3.67 -8.69 17.51
CA CYS A 13 -2.88 -9.04 16.34
C CYS A 13 -3.39 -8.30 15.10
N PHE A 14 -2.46 -7.76 14.32
CA PHE A 14 -2.74 -7.19 13.01
C PHE A 14 -2.04 -8.00 11.93
N VAL A 15 -2.76 -8.38 10.88
CA VAL A 15 -2.20 -9.06 9.71
C VAL A 15 -2.29 -8.11 8.51
N ASP A 16 -1.14 -7.73 7.96
CA ASP A 16 -1.01 -6.77 6.86
C ASP A 16 -0.57 -7.51 5.59
N VAL A 17 -1.48 -7.66 4.63
CA VAL A 17 -1.24 -8.35 3.35
C VAL A 17 -1.08 -7.30 2.26
N GLY A 18 0.11 -7.28 1.65
CA GLY A 18 0.55 -6.13 0.85
C GLY A 18 1.08 -5.01 1.74
N ALA A 19 2.01 -5.36 2.63
CA ALA A 19 2.52 -4.44 3.65
C ALA A 19 3.33 -3.27 3.06
N ASN A 20 3.79 -3.40 1.80
CA ASN A 20 4.59 -2.40 1.10
C ASN A 20 5.78 -1.97 1.98
N CYS A 21 6.09 -0.68 2.07
CA CYS A 21 7.17 -0.15 2.90
C CYS A 21 6.86 -0.18 4.42
N GLY A 22 5.64 -0.54 4.83
CA GLY A 22 5.26 -0.80 6.22
C GLY A 22 4.44 0.29 6.91
N VAL A 23 3.80 1.19 6.16
CA VAL A 23 3.00 2.29 6.74
C VAL A 23 1.98 1.79 7.76
N PHE A 24 1.19 0.78 7.40
CA PHE A 24 0.17 0.21 8.28
C PHE A 24 0.76 -0.74 9.32
N ALA A 25 1.69 -1.62 8.93
CA ALA A 25 2.39 -2.51 9.85
C ALA A 25 3.01 -1.77 11.04
N LEU A 26 3.72 -0.65 10.81
CA LEU A 26 4.36 0.11 11.89
C LEU A 26 3.37 0.90 12.74
N LEU A 27 2.32 1.44 12.12
CA LEU A 27 1.26 2.11 12.88
C LEU A 27 0.53 1.10 13.79
N ALA A 28 0.21 -0.07 13.27
CA ALA A 28 -0.40 -1.16 14.01
C ALA A 28 0.52 -1.65 15.14
N ALA A 29 1.83 -1.78 14.88
CA ALA A 29 2.82 -2.20 15.87
C ALA A 29 2.82 -1.32 17.11
N GLN A 30 2.75 -0.01 16.92
CA GLN A 30 2.64 0.93 18.04
C GLN A 30 1.27 0.83 18.73
N ARG A 31 0.20 0.60 17.95
CA ARG A 31 -1.17 0.57 18.48
C ARG A 31 -1.48 -0.66 19.33
N VAL A 32 -0.96 -1.83 18.95
CA VAL A 32 -1.14 -3.09 19.68
C VAL A 32 -0.16 -3.25 20.84
N GLY A 33 0.82 -2.35 20.96
CA GLY A 33 1.79 -2.33 22.05
C GLY A 33 2.78 -3.51 22.04
N PRO A 34 3.73 -3.54 22.99
CA PRO A 34 4.76 -4.58 23.07
C PRO A 34 4.19 -5.97 23.36
N GLY A 35 2.97 -6.02 23.91
CA GLY A 35 2.25 -7.26 24.15
C GLY A 35 1.54 -7.79 22.92
N GLY A 36 1.35 -7.01 21.86
CA GLY A 36 0.66 -7.37 20.62
C GLY A 36 1.58 -7.95 19.53
N LEU A 37 1.01 -8.23 18.36
CA LEU A 37 1.75 -8.82 17.25
C LEU A 37 1.29 -8.26 15.90
N VAL A 38 2.23 -7.91 15.04
CA VAL A 38 1.99 -7.60 13.63
C VAL A 38 2.62 -8.68 12.75
N VAL A 39 1.86 -9.20 11.79
CA VAL A 39 2.33 -10.12 10.76
C VAL A 39 2.18 -9.44 9.41
N ALA A 40 3.28 -9.14 8.73
CA ALA A 40 3.31 -8.38 7.50
C ALA A 40 3.83 -9.24 6.33
N PHE A 41 3.13 -9.20 5.19
CA PHE A 41 3.47 -9.92 3.97
C PHE A 41 3.74 -8.93 2.84
N GLU A 42 4.94 -8.96 2.26
CA GLU A 42 5.33 -8.12 1.12
C GLU A 42 6.10 -8.96 0.09
N PRO A 43 5.54 -9.21 -1.11
CA PRO A 43 6.16 -10.09 -2.10
C PRO A 43 7.36 -9.48 -2.84
N CYS A 44 7.40 -8.17 -3.11
CA CYS A 44 8.50 -7.57 -3.84
C CYS A 44 9.74 -7.51 -2.96
N PHE A 45 10.86 -8.08 -3.42
CA PHE A 45 12.07 -8.15 -2.60
C PHE A 45 12.61 -6.77 -2.21
N GLU A 46 12.62 -5.81 -3.15
CA GLU A 46 13.11 -4.45 -2.90
C GLU A 46 12.24 -3.73 -1.86
N THR A 47 10.92 -3.80 -2.02
CA THR A 47 9.97 -3.20 -1.07
C THR A 47 10.00 -3.90 0.29
N PHE A 48 10.15 -5.23 0.31
CA PHE A 48 10.34 -5.99 1.55
C PHE A 48 11.63 -5.58 2.28
N ALA A 49 12.73 -5.34 1.56
CA ALA A 49 13.96 -4.85 2.16
C ALA A 49 13.76 -3.46 2.80
N THR A 50 12.98 -2.59 2.15
CA THR A 50 12.55 -1.30 2.71
C THR A 50 11.69 -1.49 3.96
N LEU A 51 10.72 -2.39 3.95
CA LEU A 51 9.90 -2.75 5.12
C LEU A 51 10.77 -3.18 6.31
N VAL A 52 11.69 -4.12 6.11
CA VAL A 52 12.58 -4.61 7.17
C VAL A 52 13.45 -3.48 7.73
N ARG A 53 13.97 -2.62 6.85
CA ARG A 53 14.73 -1.43 7.27
C ARG A 53 13.86 -0.49 8.11
N ASN A 54 12.62 -0.23 7.70
CA ASN A 54 11.71 0.67 8.41
C ASN A 54 11.28 0.10 9.77
N ILE A 55 11.10 -1.22 9.88
CA ILE A 55 10.91 -1.93 11.16
C ILE A 55 12.10 -1.70 12.10
N GLY A 56 13.32 -1.84 11.57
CA GLY A 56 14.55 -1.59 12.32
C GLY A 56 14.67 -0.14 12.80
N LEU A 57 14.43 0.83 11.92
CA LEU A 57 14.46 2.26 12.25
C LEU A 57 13.42 2.67 13.31
N ASN A 58 12.25 2.02 13.29
CA ASN A 58 11.18 2.28 14.26
C ASN A 58 11.25 1.38 15.51
N ALA A 59 12.35 0.62 15.69
CA ALA A 59 12.55 -0.31 16.82
C ALA A 59 11.32 -1.21 17.10
N SER A 60 10.60 -1.61 16.05
CA SER A 60 9.31 -2.28 16.15
C SER A 60 9.48 -3.80 16.32
N GLY A 61 9.89 -4.21 17.52
CA GLY A 61 10.21 -5.61 17.85
C GLY A 61 9.02 -6.59 17.87
N ASN A 62 7.80 -6.09 17.70
CA ASN A 62 6.57 -6.87 17.64
C ASN A 62 6.03 -7.05 16.20
N VAL A 63 6.86 -6.79 15.17
CA VAL A 63 6.53 -7.01 13.75
C VAL A 63 7.29 -8.22 13.20
N LEU A 64 6.56 -9.17 12.62
CA LEU A 64 7.10 -10.29 11.84
C LEU A 64 6.81 -10.05 10.36
N ALA A 65 7.86 -9.82 9.57
CA ALA A 65 7.74 -9.59 8.14
C ALA A 65 8.14 -10.84 7.33
N PHE A 66 7.37 -11.14 6.29
CA PHE A 66 7.58 -12.27 5.38
C PHE A 66 7.66 -11.78 3.93
N ASN A 67 8.75 -12.14 3.23
CA ASN A 67 8.90 -11.84 1.80
C ASN A 67 8.13 -12.86 0.96
N MET A 68 6.81 -12.73 0.94
CA MET A 68 5.92 -13.59 0.19
C MET A 68 4.57 -12.92 -0.02
N ALA A 69 3.93 -13.29 -1.11
CA ALA A 69 2.54 -13.03 -1.38
C ALA A 69 1.64 -13.98 -0.58
N ILE A 70 0.41 -13.53 -0.28
CA ILE A 70 -0.67 -14.43 0.12
C ILE A 70 -1.56 -14.70 -1.10
N ALA A 71 -1.83 -15.97 -1.40
CA ALA A 71 -2.58 -16.39 -2.58
C ALA A 71 -3.34 -17.72 -2.35
N ASP A 72 -4.16 -18.11 -3.32
CA ASP A 72 -4.99 -19.34 -3.31
C ASP A 72 -4.18 -20.64 -3.38
N ALA A 73 -2.87 -20.55 -3.69
CA ALA A 73 -1.94 -21.67 -3.70
C ALA A 73 -0.52 -21.24 -3.29
N THR A 74 0.20 -22.15 -2.64
CA THR A 74 1.62 -22.00 -2.32
C THR A 74 2.50 -22.35 -3.53
N GLY A 75 3.43 -21.48 -3.89
CA GLY A 75 4.37 -21.73 -4.98
C GLY A 75 5.07 -20.48 -5.50
N PRO A 76 5.82 -20.59 -6.59
CA PRO A 76 6.29 -19.42 -7.32
C PRO A 76 5.12 -18.78 -8.08
N GLU A 77 4.97 -17.46 -7.96
CA GLU A 77 4.07 -16.67 -8.79
C GLU A 77 4.85 -15.51 -9.44
N LEU A 78 4.33 -14.96 -10.55
CA LEU A 78 4.95 -13.80 -11.18
C LEU A 78 4.36 -12.52 -10.62
N LEU A 79 5.15 -11.49 -10.47
CA LEU A 79 4.69 -10.15 -10.12
C LEU A 79 4.57 -9.33 -11.41
N ASP A 80 3.40 -8.76 -11.70
CA ASP A 80 3.26 -7.80 -12.79
C ASP A 80 4.02 -6.53 -12.44
N ASN A 81 5.06 -6.22 -13.20
CA ASN A 81 5.78 -4.95 -13.13
C ASN A 81 5.70 -4.16 -14.44
N SER A 82 4.82 -4.57 -15.37
CA SER A 82 4.80 -4.09 -16.75
C SER A 82 4.16 -2.71 -16.93
N ARG A 83 3.71 -2.05 -15.85
CA ARG A 83 3.03 -0.75 -15.92
C ARG A 83 3.74 0.32 -15.09
N PRO A 84 4.03 1.52 -15.65
CA PRO A 84 4.66 2.65 -14.95
C PRO A 84 3.66 3.40 -14.04
N SER A 85 2.96 2.61 -13.24
CA SER A 85 2.09 3.01 -12.15
C SER A 85 2.21 1.81 -11.22
N HIS A 86 2.85 1.82 -10.05
CA HIS A 86 2.99 2.91 -9.11
C HIS A 86 4.09 2.52 -8.09
N SER A 87 4.64 3.46 -7.34
CA SER A 87 5.52 3.16 -6.20
C SER A 87 4.80 2.20 -5.23
N GLY A 88 5.28 0.95 -5.16
CA GLY A 88 4.77 -0.07 -4.24
C GLY A 88 3.47 -0.77 -4.62
N ARG A 89 2.95 -0.59 -5.85
CA ARG A 89 1.76 -1.31 -6.35
C ARG A 89 2.17 -2.53 -7.18
N PHE A 90 2.41 -3.63 -6.49
CA PHE A 90 2.75 -4.89 -7.14
C PHE A 90 1.56 -5.85 -7.11
N ALA A 91 1.11 -6.27 -8.28
CA ALA A 91 0.09 -7.30 -8.43
C ALA A 91 0.74 -8.61 -8.84
N ILE A 92 0.18 -9.74 -8.44
CA ILE A 92 0.69 -11.06 -8.82
C ILE A 92 0.05 -11.49 -10.16
N VAL A 93 0.63 -12.43 -10.91
CA VAL A 93 0.22 -12.89 -12.25
C VAL A 93 0.59 -14.37 -12.41
N ARG A 94 -0.21 -15.10 -13.19
CA ARG A 94 0.12 -16.46 -13.65
C ARG A 94 0.40 -16.49 -15.15
N GLY A 95 1.58 -16.93 -15.59
CA GLY A 95 1.91 -17.09 -17.02
C GLY A 95 3.40 -17.30 -17.31
N PRO A 96 3.82 -17.65 -18.55
CA PRO A 96 5.23 -17.73 -18.91
C PRO A 96 5.80 -16.33 -19.21
N ALA A 97 6.99 -16.09 -18.67
CA ALA A 97 7.73 -14.84 -18.64
C ALA A 97 7.73 -14.01 -19.93
N LEU A 98 7.34 -12.75 -19.79
CA LEU A 98 7.87 -11.58 -20.50
C LEU A 98 7.47 -10.34 -19.65
N ALA A 99 8.39 -9.87 -18.79
CA ALA A 99 8.28 -8.75 -17.83
C ALA A 99 7.54 -9.01 -16.48
N GLY A 100 8.22 -9.67 -15.53
CA GLY A 100 7.77 -9.79 -14.13
C GLY A 100 8.81 -10.44 -13.21
N GLU A 101 8.86 -10.01 -11.94
CA GLU A 101 9.69 -10.64 -10.88
C GLU A 101 9.04 -11.97 -10.44
N THR A 102 9.79 -13.04 -10.22
CA THR A 102 9.21 -14.26 -9.62
C THR A 102 9.26 -14.14 -8.10
N VAL A 103 8.09 -14.18 -7.46
CA VAL A 103 7.92 -14.08 -6.01
C VAL A 103 7.43 -15.39 -5.42
N ALA A 104 7.66 -15.59 -4.12
CA ALA A 104 7.04 -16.70 -3.39
C ALA A 104 5.61 -16.33 -2.99
N SER A 105 4.65 -17.23 -3.20
CA SER A 105 3.30 -17.14 -2.67
C SER A 105 3.04 -18.22 -1.61
N LEU A 106 2.13 -17.91 -0.69
CA LEU A 106 1.73 -18.78 0.40
C LEU A 106 0.20 -18.83 0.52
N SER A 107 -0.34 -20.05 0.55
CA SER A 107 -1.66 -20.29 1.12
C SER A 107 -1.50 -20.74 2.58
N LEU A 108 -2.27 -20.15 3.49
CA LEU A 108 -2.23 -20.54 4.91
C LEU A 108 -2.77 -21.95 5.14
N ASP A 109 -3.47 -22.55 4.16
CA ASP A 109 -3.84 -23.97 4.19
C ASP A 109 -2.59 -24.86 4.32
N ASP A 110 -1.51 -24.49 3.64
CA ASP A 110 -0.24 -25.24 3.63
C ASP A 110 0.68 -24.85 4.80
N PHE A 111 0.40 -23.73 5.47
CA PHE A 111 1.23 -23.21 6.57
C PHE A 111 0.40 -22.76 7.78
N PRO A 112 -0.20 -23.71 8.52
CA PRO A 112 -1.00 -23.40 9.71
C PRO A 112 -0.15 -22.84 10.87
N GLY A 113 1.18 -22.84 10.75
CA GLY A 113 2.10 -22.27 11.75
C GLY A 113 1.82 -20.81 12.07
N ILE A 114 1.33 -20.03 11.10
CA ILE A 114 0.95 -18.63 11.31
C ILE A 114 -0.13 -18.49 12.40
N LEU A 115 -1.08 -19.44 12.46
CA LEU A 115 -2.16 -19.44 13.46
C LEU A 115 -1.66 -19.75 14.87
N ARG A 116 -0.44 -20.29 15.00
CA ARG A 116 0.21 -20.46 16.31
C ARG A 116 0.86 -19.18 16.79
N LEU A 117 1.37 -18.34 15.87
CA LEU A 117 2.01 -17.07 16.21
C LEU A 117 1.01 -16.06 16.80
N ILE A 118 -0.23 -16.06 16.30
CA ILE A 118 -1.29 -15.16 16.76
C ILE A 118 -1.83 -15.50 18.17
N ASP A 119 -1.38 -16.57 18.82
CA ASP A 119 -1.62 -16.96 20.23
C ASP A 119 -2.90 -16.40 20.91
N ARG A 120 -4.09 -16.89 20.52
CA ARG A 120 -5.39 -16.50 21.11
C ARG A 120 -5.74 -15.00 21.01
N ARG A 121 -4.98 -14.22 20.25
CA ARG A 121 -5.23 -12.80 20.04
C ARG A 121 -6.49 -12.60 19.20
N SER A 122 -7.14 -11.47 19.46
CA SER A 122 -8.10 -10.87 18.54
C SER A 122 -7.33 -10.40 17.29
N VAL A 123 -7.84 -10.70 16.10
CA VAL A 123 -7.14 -10.42 14.84
C VAL A 123 -7.94 -9.45 13.97
N LEU A 124 -7.27 -8.41 13.49
CA LEU A 124 -7.74 -7.58 12.39
C LEU A 124 -6.83 -7.83 11.17
N VAL A 125 -7.44 -8.08 10.02
CA VAL A 125 -6.73 -8.32 8.76
C VAL A 125 -6.89 -7.12 7.84
N LYS A 126 -5.80 -6.70 7.19
CA LYS A 126 -5.80 -5.76 6.08
C LYS A 126 -5.32 -6.47 4.82
N ILE A 127 -5.96 -6.20 3.69
CA ILE A 127 -5.61 -6.71 2.36
C ILE A 127 -5.62 -5.56 1.38
N ASP A 128 -4.49 -5.38 0.70
CA ASP A 128 -4.23 -4.29 -0.23
C ASP A 128 -3.15 -4.77 -1.19
N VAL A 129 -3.57 -5.47 -2.25
CA VAL A 129 -2.67 -6.23 -3.14
C VAL A 129 -3.00 -5.96 -4.61
N GLU A 130 -3.59 -4.79 -4.88
CA GLU A 130 -3.77 -4.20 -6.21
C GLU A 130 -4.42 -5.13 -7.24
N GLY A 131 -5.54 -5.75 -6.86
CA GLY A 131 -6.37 -6.60 -7.72
C GLY A 131 -6.30 -8.11 -7.40
N PHE A 132 -5.39 -8.52 -6.51
CA PHE A 132 -5.27 -9.90 -6.05
C PHE A 132 -6.06 -10.21 -4.78
N GLU A 133 -6.96 -9.33 -4.35
CA GLU A 133 -7.63 -9.41 -3.04
C GLU A 133 -8.43 -10.70 -2.90
N LEU A 134 -9.10 -11.14 -3.97
CA LEU A 134 -9.85 -12.39 -3.96
C LEU A 134 -8.94 -13.61 -3.74
N ALA A 135 -7.78 -13.65 -4.42
CA ALA A 135 -6.81 -14.74 -4.26
C ALA A 135 -6.16 -14.70 -2.87
N ALA A 136 -5.83 -13.51 -2.36
CA ALA A 136 -5.33 -13.33 -1.01
C ALA A 136 -6.33 -13.83 0.04
N LEU A 137 -7.61 -13.45 -0.09
CA LEU A 137 -8.67 -13.93 0.80
C LEU A 137 -8.82 -15.46 0.78
N GLN A 138 -8.71 -16.08 -0.40
CA GLN A 138 -8.71 -17.54 -0.52
C GLN A 138 -7.51 -18.17 0.20
N GLY A 139 -6.33 -17.56 0.07
CA GLY A 139 -5.13 -17.96 0.81
C GLY A 139 -5.23 -17.79 2.32
N LEU A 140 -6.05 -16.83 2.79
CA LEU A 140 -6.30 -16.57 4.19
C LEU A 140 -7.45 -17.40 4.79
N ALA A 141 -8.06 -18.33 4.07
CA ALA A 141 -9.24 -19.07 4.55
C ALA A 141 -9.10 -19.63 5.99
N PRO A 142 -7.96 -20.22 6.40
CA PRO A 142 -7.75 -20.64 7.80
C PRO A 142 -7.79 -19.49 8.82
N LEU A 143 -7.29 -18.31 8.45
CA LEU A 143 -7.31 -17.11 9.28
C LEU A 143 -8.72 -16.49 9.31
N LEU A 144 -9.45 -16.48 8.20
CA LEU A 144 -10.85 -16.04 8.18
C LEU A 144 -11.74 -16.94 9.04
N ALA A 145 -11.49 -18.25 9.01
CA ALA A 145 -12.18 -19.24 9.85
C ALA A 145 -11.75 -19.20 11.32
N TYR A 146 -10.62 -18.58 11.66
CA TYR A 146 -10.14 -18.48 13.03
C TYR A 146 -11.12 -17.66 13.88
N PRO A 147 -11.70 -18.20 14.98
CA PRO A 147 -12.84 -17.57 15.66
C PRO A 147 -12.59 -16.15 16.16
N ARG A 148 -11.33 -15.80 16.47
CA ARG A 148 -10.98 -14.47 17.00
C ARG A 148 -10.58 -13.46 15.94
N THR A 149 -10.67 -13.82 14.65
CA THR A 149 -10.59 -12.84 13.57
C THR A 149 -11.84 -11.98 13.61
N ARG A 150 -11.69 -10.73 14.02
CA ARG A 150 -12.81 -9.83 14.34
C ARG A 150 -13.22 -8.95 13.18
N GLY A 151 -12.31 -8.73 12.25
CA GLY A 151 -12.58 -7.90 11.09
C GLY A 151 -11.55 -8.08 9.99
N VAL A 152 -11.96 -7.66 8.81
CA VAL A 152 -11.15 -7.65 7.59
C VAL A 152 -11.39 -6.31 6.91
N VAL A 153 -10.31 -5.66 6.47
CA VAL A 153 -10.36 -4.46 5.65
C VAL A 153 -9.72 -4.81 4.33
N VAL A 154 -10.42 -4.54 3.23
CA VAL A 154 -9.97 -4.87 1.88
C VAL A 154 -10.06 -3.63 1.02
N GLU A 155 -8.96 -3.26 0.35
CA GLU A 155 -8.99 -2.25 -0.70
C GLU A 155 -9.76 -2.79 -1.91
N ILE A 156 -10.74 -2.05 -2.39
CA ILE A 156 -11.55 -2.44 -3.53
C ILE A 156 -11.34 -1.42 -4.64
N ASP A 157 -10.64 -1.85 -5.68
CA ASP A 157 -10.61 -1.18 -6.97
C ASP A 157 -11.21 -2.13 -8.03
N ALA A 158 -12.37 -1.74 -8.57
CA ALA A 158 -13.09 -2.59 -9.52
C ALA A 158 -12.33 -2.81 -10.84
N SER A 159 -11.50 -1.84 -11.24
CA SER A 159 -10.65 -1.94 -12.42
C SER A 159 -9.51 -2.92 -12.17
N ASN A 160 -8.84 -2.85 -11.01
CA ASN A 160 -7.77 -3.77 -10.66
C ASN A 160 -8.28 -5.21 -10.52
N LEU A 161 -9.36 -5.42 -9.76
CA LEU A 161 -9.99 -6.75 -9.63
C LEU A 161 -10.38 -7.33 -10.99
N GLY A 162 -10.99 -6.52 -11.86
CA GLY A 162 -11.43 -6.95 -13.19
C GLY A 162 -10.29 -7.42 -14.09
N GLN A 163 -9.08 -6.85 -13.95
CA GLN A 163 -7.90 -7.26 -14.71
C GLN A 163 -7.47 -8.70 -14.39
N TYR A 164 -7.76 -9.18 -13.18
CA TYR A 164 -7.45 -10.52 -12.71
C TYR A 164 -8.68 -11.45 -12.67
N GLY A 165 -9.76 -11.06 -13.35
CA GLY A 165 -10.98 -11.86 -13.47
C GLY A 165 -11.81 -11.93 -12.18
N ALA A 166 -11.55 -11.04 -11.23
CA ALA A 166 -12.32 -10.91 -9.99
C ALA A 166 -13.33 -9.75 -10.09
N THR A 167 -14.28 -9.73 -9.16
CA THR A 167 -15.25 -8.64 -9.01
C THR A 167 -15.37 -8.26 -7.53
N PRO A 168 -15.75 -7.01 -7.21
CA PRO A 168 -16.06 -6.63 -5.82
C PRO A 168 -17.07 -7.58 -5.16
N SER A 169 -18.11 -8.00 -5.89
CA SER A 169 -19.12 -8.94 -5.36
C SER A 169 -18.50 -10.27 -4.94
N ALA A 170 -17.56 -10.84 -5.71
CA ALA A 170 -16.91 -12.09 -5.34
C ALA A 170 -16.09 -11.98 -4.04
N VAL A 171 -15.46 -10.82 -3.80
CA VAL A 171 -14.78 -10.52 -2.54
C VAL A 171 -15.78 -10.45 -1.37
N PHE A 172 -16.91 -9.76 -1.59
CA PHE A 172 -17.94 -9.58 -0.57
C PHE A 172 -18.63 -10.89 -0.20
N ASP A 173 -18.98 -11.70 -1.21
CA ASP A 173 -19.62 -13.00 -1.03
C ASP A 173 -18.69 -13.95 -0.24
N LEU A 174 -17.39 -13.98 -0.55
CA LEU A 174 -16.42 -14.81 0.18
C LEU A 174 -16.34 -14.42 1.67
N LEU A 175 -16.28 -13.12 1.97
CA LEU A 175 -16.24 -12.65 3.36
C LEU A 175 -17.55 -12.92 4.11
N GLN A 176 -18.69 -12.77 3.42
CA GLN A 176 -19.99 -13.13 3.96
C GLN A 176 -20.09 -14.62 4.27
N ASP A 177 -19.59 -15.48 3.40
CA ASP A 177 -19.52 -16.94 3.61
C ASP A 177 -18.66 -17.33 4.83
N HIS A 178 -17.67 -16.50 5.18
CA HIS A 178 -16.86 -16.65 6.40
C HIS A 178 -17.47 -15.97 7.65
N GLY A 179 -18.69 -15.46 7.53
CA GLY A 179 -19.46 -14.87 8.63
C GLY A 179 -19.12 -13.42 8.93
N PHE A 180 -18.46 -12.70 8.02
CA PHE A 180 -18.20 -11.28 8.17
C PHE A 180 -19.30 -10.44 7.51
N GLY A 181 -19.84 -9.49 8.25
CA GLY A 181 -20.77 -8.48 7.72
C GLY A 181 -20.02 -7.21 7.34
N ARG A 182 -20.39 -6.61 6.21
CA ARG A 182 -19.89 -5.28 5.80
C ARG A 182 -20.51 -4.21 6.70
N ILE A 183 -19.68 -3.33 7.26
CA ILE A 183 -20.11 -2.32 8.25
C ILE A 183 -19.81 -0.88 7.83
N ASP A 184 -18.83 -0.67 6.95
CA ASP A 184 -18.44 0.67 6.50
C ASP A 184 -17.68 0.60 5.16
N ASP A 185 -17.63 1.73 4.46
CA ASP A 185 -16.84 1.95 3.25
C ASP A 185 -16.13 3.30 3.32
N VAL A 186 -14.80 3.29 3.22
CA VAL A 186 -14.00 4.52 3.31
C VAL A 186 -13.29 4.76 1.99
N GLY A 187 -13.69 5.78 1.24
CA GLY A 187 -13.05 6.14 -0.03
C GLY A 187 -13.99 6.80 -1.03
N GLU A 188 -13.61 6.78 -2.30
CA GLU A 188 -14.38 7.36 -3.40
C GLU A 188 -15.04 6.26 -4.27
N SER A 189 -15.96 6.66 -5.15
CA SER A 189 -16.66 5.73 -6.03
C SER A 189 -15.67 5.04 -6.98
N GLY A 190 -15.46 3.74 -6.78
CA GLY A 190 -14.62 2.89 -7.65
C GLY A 190 -13.28 2.47 -7.04
N HIS A 191 -12.82 3.18 -6.01
CA HIS A 191 -11.61 2.88 -5.24
C HIS A 191 -11.84 3.24 -3.77
N PHE A 192 -12.02 2.23 -2.92
CA PHE A 192 -12.40 2.41 -1.50
C PHE A 192 -12.01 1.23 -0.63
N ASP A 193 -11.96 1.46 0.68
CA ASP A 193 -11.76 0.42 1.68
C ASP A 193 -13.09 -0.14 2.15
N ALA A 194 -13.34 -1.41 1.86
CA ALA A 194 -14.48 -2.12 2.42
C ALA A 194 -14.13 -2.67 3.80
N VAL A 195 -14.90 -2.28 4.83
CA VAL A 195 -14.67 -2.69 6.22
C VAL A 195 -15.69 -3.77 6.60
N PHE A 196 -15.17 -4.91 7.05
CA PHE A 196 -15.96 -6.05 7.48
C PHE A 196 -15.68 -6.39 8.94
N ALA A 197 -16.73 -6.78 9.67
CA ALA A 197 -16.64 -7.21 11.05
C ALA A 197 -17.44 -8.49 11.30
N ARG A 198 -17.02 -9.25 12.31
CA ARG A 198 -17.74 -10.42 12.81
C ARG A 198 -17.94 -10.27 14.31
N ASP A 199 -19.15 -10.58 14.77
CA ASP A 199 -19.43 -10.63 16.20
C ASP A 199 -18.71 -11.82 16.86
N ILE A 200 -17.65 -11.52 17.60
CA ILE A 200 -16.86 -12.51 18.32
C ILE A 200 -17.52 -12.91 19.65
N ALA A 201 -18.41 -12.08 20.21
CA ALA A 201 -19.07 -12.38 21.47
C ALA A 201 -20.12 -13.48 21.32
N ALA A 202 -20.66 -13.66 20.10
CA ALA A 202 -21.60 -14.72 19.74
C ALA A 202 -20.94 -16.07 19.39
N THR A 203 -19.60 -16.13 19.27
CA THR A 203 -18.88 -17.34 18.86
C THR A 203 -18.38 -18.11 20.08
N GLU A 204 -19.15 -19.09 20.56
CA GLU A 204 -18.72 -19.94 21.68
C GLU A 204 -17.40 -20.67 21.37
N PRO A 205 -16.46 -20.76 22.34
CA PRO A 205 -15.16 -21.41 22.16
C PRO A 205 -15.21 -22.93 21.94
N GLY A 206 -16.39 -23.55 21.85
CA GLY A 206 -16.58 -25.00 21.83
C GLY A 206 -16.82 -25.65 20.45
N ARG A 207 -17.05 -24.89 19.38
CA ARG A 207 -17.37 -25.46 18.06
C ARG A 207 -16.22 -25.26 17.08
N MET A 208 -15.14 -26.03 17.25
CA MET A 208 -14.18 -26.23 16.16
C MET A 208 -14.93 -26.85 14.98
N ALA A 209 -15.26 -26.04 13.96
CA ALA A 209 -15.73 -26.55 12.70
C ALA A 209 -14.64 -27.46 12.14
N ARG A 210 -14.93 -28.74 11.97
CA ARG A 210 -14.07 -29.62 11.19
C ARG A 210 -14.00 -29.02 9.78
N PHE A 211 -12.78 -28.72 9.33
CA PHE A 211 -12.51 -28.24 7.99
C PHE A 211 -13.24 -29.11 6.96
N PRO A 212 -14.08 -28.54 6.08
CA PRO A 212 -14.57 -29.30 4.94
C PRO A 212 -13.36 -29.66 4.08
N ARG A 213 -13.13 -30.97 3.87
CA ARG A 213 -12.21 -31.40 2.83
C ARG A 213 -12.74 -30.87 1.50
N ARG A 214 -11.88 -30.21 0.72
CA ARG A 214 -12.19 -29.66 -0.61
C ARG A 214 -13.08 -30.63 -1.42
N PRO A 215 -14.11 -30.16 -2.14
CA PRO A 215 -14.63 -30.92 -3.27
C PRO A 215 -13.51 -31.10 -4.29
N ALA A 216 -13.34 -32.33 -4.79
CA ALA A 216 -12.33 -32.65 -5.78
C ALA A 216 -12.64 -31.93 -7.10
N TRP A 217 -11.96 -30.83 -7.37
CA TRP A 217 -11.94 -30.22 -8.69
C TRP A 217 -11.14 -31.13 -9.64
N GLN A 218 -11.84 -31.72 -10.60
CA GLN A 218 -11.24 -32.55 -11.65
C GLN A 218 -10.20 -31.72 -12.41
N ARG A 219 -8.93 -32.12 -12.29
CA ARG A 219 -7.88 -31.73 -13.24
C ARG A 219 -8.22 -32.34 -14.60
N SER A 220 -8.84 -31.59 -15.50
CA SER A 220 -8.86 -31.94 -16.92
C SER A 220 -7.47 -31.65 -17.49
N GLY A 221 -6.54 -32.58 -17.28
CA GLY A 221 -5.25 -32.57 -17.95
C GLY A 221 -5.38 -33.23 -19.32
N GLU A 222 -5.36 -32.44 -20.39
CA GLU A 222 -4.79 -32.90 -21.65
C GLU A 222 -3.52 -32.11 -21.94
N PRO A 223 -2.37 -32.79 -22.16
CA PRO A 223 -1.15 -32.12 -22.56
C PRO A 223 -1.25 -31.71 -24.03
N VAL A 224 -1.25 -30.41 -24.31
CA VAL A 224 -1.18 -29.89 -25.68
C VAL A 224 0.21 -30.24 -26.25
N ARG A 225 0.26 -31.25 -27.12
CA ARG A 225 1.46 -31.61 -27.88
C ARG A 225 1.76 -30.54 -28.92
N ALA A 226 2.89 -29.85 -28.79
CA ALA A 226 3.42 -28.97 -29.82
C ALA A 226 3.92 -29.80 -31.02
N GLY A 227 3.10 -29.89 -32.07
CA GLY A 227 3.48 -30.47 -33.35
C GLY A 227 3.94 -29.39 -34.32
N VAL A 228 5.25 -29.36 -34.64
CA VAL A 228 5.80 -28.58 -35.74
C VAL A 228 5.45 -29.28 -37.07
N ARG A 229 4.68 -28.62 -37.94
CA ARG A 229 4.61 -28.97 -39.38
C ARG A 229 4.76 -27.73 -40.24
N ASN A 230 5.77 -27.78 -41.10
CA ASN A 230 6.00 -26.85 -42.20
C ASN A 230 4.89 -26.95 -43.26
N GLY A 231 4.46 -25.80 -43.78
CA GLY A 231 3.52 -25.71 -44.90
C GLY A 231 3.43 -24.30 -45.48
N VAL A 232 4.21 -24.05 -46.53
CA VAL A 232 4.17 -22.83 -47.35
C VAL A 232 2.92 -22.85 -48.24
N ARG A 233 2.13 -21.77 -48.26
CA ARG A 233 1.51 -21.14 -49.45
C ARG A 233 0.53 -20.03 -49.05
N GLY A 234 0.67 -18.86 -49.70
CA GLY A 234 -0.39 -17.84 -49.74
C GLY A 234 0.01 -16.40 -49.41
N GLY A 235 1.05 -15.85 -50.05
CA GLY A 235 1.04 -14.41 -50.36
C GLY A 235 -0.26 -14.11 -51.11
N TRP A 236 -1.07 -13.14 -50.73
CA TRP A 236 -1.06 -11.79 -51.29
C TRP A 236 -1.91 -10.84 -50.40
N ARG A 237 -2.21 -11.22 -49.14
CA ARG A 237 -3.01 -10.42 -48.20
C ARG A 237 -2.18 -9.61 -47.19
N ARG A 238 -0.84 -9.66 -47.28
CA ARG A 238 0.08 -8.99 -46.33
C ARG A 238 0.56 -7.60 -46.76
N PHE A 239 0.28 -7.14 -47.97
CA PHE A 239 0.70 -5.79 -48.42
C PHE A 239 -0.36 -4.69 -48.25
N ALA A 240 -1.63 -5.04 -48.02
CA ALA A 240 -2.66 -4.04 -47.68
C ALA A 240 -2.59 -3.62 -46.19
N ALA A 241 -2.03 -4.46 -45.31
CA ALA A 241 -1.94 -4.18 -43.87
C ALA A 241 -0.77 -3.27 -43.48
N VAL A 242 0.28 -3.17 -44.31
CA VAL A 242 1.46 -2.33 -44.02
C VAL A 242 1.22 -0.87 -44.42
N GLY A 243 0.42 -0.61 -45.47
CA GLY A 243 0.07 0.75 -45.89
C GLY A 243 -0.87 1.48 -44.92
N ALA A 244 -1.81 0.76 -44.29
CA ALA A 244 -2.72 1.35 -43.29
C ALA A 244 -2.02 1.70 -41.97
N MET A 245 -0.97 0.95 -41.60
CA MET A 245 -0.25 1.14 -40.34
C MET A 245 0.68 2.37 -40.38
N LEU A 246 1.26 2.68 -41.54
CA LEU A 246 2.11 3.87 -41.73
C LEU A 246 1.32 5.18 -41.76
N ALA A 247 0.04 5.16 -42.19
CA ALA A 247 -0.83 6.33 -42.18
C ALA A 247 -1.32 6.72 -40.76
N VAL A 248 -1.48 5.74 -39.87
CA VAL A 248 -1.83 5.97 -38.45
C VAL A 248 -0.64 6.53 -37.66
N VAL A 249 0.59 6.12 -38.00
CA VAL A 249 1.81 6.67 -37.37
C VAL A 249 2.07 8.12 -37.80
N ALA A 250 1.80 8.48 -39.07
CA ALA A 250 2.02 9.84 -39.56
C ALA A 250 0.95 10.85 -39.08
N THR A 251 -0.30 10.43 -38.91
CA THR A 251 -1.36 11.29 -38.35
C THR A 251 -1.29 11.40 -36.83
N GLY A 252 -0.83 10.35 -36.13
CA GLY A 252 -0.56 10.38 -34.69
C GLY A 252 0.55 11.37 -34.30
N TRP A 253 1.57 11.55 -35.15
CA TRP A 253 2.65 12.51 -34.91
C TRP A 253 2.22 13.98 -35.06
N ALA A 254 1.25 14.27 -35.93
CA ALA A 254 0.77 15.64 -36.17
C ALA A 254 -0.30 16.10 -35.16
N VAL A 255 -1.06 15.17 -34.55
CA VAL A 255 -2.08 15.48 -33.53
C VAL A 255 -1.50 15.47 -32.10
N GLY A 256 -0.32 14.88 -31.89
CA GLY A 256 0.39 14.84 -30.60
C GLY A 256 1.11 16.14 -30.18
N THR A 257 0.97 17.25 -30.91
CA THR A 257 1.60 18.54 -30.54
C THR A 257 0.75 19.40 -29.59
N ARG A 258 -0.41 18.91 -29.16
CA ARG A 258 -1.07 19.46 -27.97
C ARG A 258 -0.54 18.73 -26.73
N ARG A 259 0.57 19.25 -26.20
CA ARG A 259 1.08 18.92 -24.87
C ARG A 259 -0.01 19.15 -23.83
N THR A 260 -0.70 18.10 -23.42
CA THR A 260 -1.20 18.02 -22.04
C THR A 260 0.02 17.86 -21.13
N PRO A 261 0.16 18.64 -20.05
CA PRO A 261 1.27 18.46 -19.12
C PRO A 261 1.16 17.06 -18.50
N GLN A 262 2.03 16.15 -18.94
CA GLN A 262 2.23 14.86 -18.28
C GLN A 262 3.03 15.18 -17.01
N THR A 263 2.43 15.01 -15.84
CA THR A 263 3.14 15.13 -14.56
C THR A 263 4.23 14.06 -14.49
N ASP A 264 5.38 14.43 -13.94
CA ASP A 264 6.49 13.50 -13.72
C ASP A 264 6.04 12.42 -12.71
N PRO A 265 6.10 11.12 -13.04
CA PRO A 265 5.68 10.06 -12.14
C PRO A 265 6.36 10.14 -10.76
N ALA A 266 7.63 10.56 -10.70
CA ALA A 266 8.36 10.66 -9.44
C ALA A 266 7.79 11.75 -8.51
N LEU A 267 7.29 12.85 -9.09
CA LEU A 267 6.64 13.92 -8.34
C LEU A 267 5.31 13.45 -7.75
N GLU A 268 4.52 12.69 -8.51
CA GLU A 268 3.24 12.19 -8.04
C GLU A 268 3.42 11.25 -6.84
N TYR A 269 4.39 10.32 -6.89
CA TYR A 269 4.70 9.45 -5.75
C TYR A 269 5.11 10.22 -4.51
N PHE A 270 5.93 11.25 -4.68
CA PHE A 270 6.33 12.10 -3.57
C PHE A 270 5.14 12.85 -2.93
N VAL A 271 4.20 13.33 -3.76
CA VAL A 271 2.98 13.99 -3.27
C VAL A 271 2.06 12.99 -2.55
N ASP A 272 1.94 11.77 -3.07
CA ASP A 272 1.12 10.72 -2.46
C ASP A 272 1.70 10.24 -1.13
N ASP A 273 3.03 10.05 -1.03
CA ASP A 273 3.74 9.76 0.23
C ASP A 273 3.49 10.87 1.27
N ALA A 274 3.59 12.14 0.84
CA ALA A 274 3.32 13.28 1.71
C ALA A 274 1.87 13.30 2.21
N LEU A 275 0.91 12.95 1.35
CA LEU A 275 -0.51 12.85 1.72
C LEU A 275 -0.77 11.69 2.67
N GLN A 276 -0.19 10.51 2.42
CA GLN A 276 -0.33 9.33 3.26
C GLN A 276 0.32 9.53 4.64
N SER A 277 1.48 10.18 4.68
CA SER A 277 2.16 10.55 5.93
C SER A 277 1.31 11.48 6.79
N HIS A 278 0.65 12.47 6.17
CA HIS A 278 -0.26 13.38 6.86
C HIS A 278 -1.47 12.64 7.44
N ARG A 279 -2.10 11.75 6.67
CA ARG A 279 -3.24 10.94 7.15
C ARG A 279 -2.84 10.04 8.32
N THR A 280 -1.68 9.40 8.21
CA THR A 280 -1.12 8.55 9.26
C THR A 280 -0.91 9.35 10.54
N ALA A 281 -0.37 10.56 10.42
CA ALA A 281 -0.16 11.47 11.55
C ALA A 281 -1.47 11.91 12.23
N GLN A 282 -2.51 12.17 11.46
CA GLN A 282 -3.84 12.49 12.01
C GLN A 282 -4.42 11.33 12.84
N VAL A 283 -4.14 10.09 12.45
CA VAL A 283 -4.52 8.91 13.24
C VAL A 283 -3.64 8.80 14.47
N ARG A 284 -2.31 8.90 14.33
CA ARG A 284 -1.36 8.84 15.46
C ARG A 284 -1.69 9.85 16.56
N THR A 285 -1.91 11.10 16.20
CA THR A 285 -2.23 12.18 17.15
C THR A 285 -3.53 11.94 17.94
N ARG A 286 -4.47 11.14 17.43
CA ARG A 286 -5.66 10.71 18.19
C ARG A 286 -5.35 9.65 19.25
N PHE A 287 -4.28 8.87 19.10
CA PHE A 287 -4.05 7.64 19.89
C PHE A 287 -2.74 7.62 20.69
N SER A 288 -1.72 8.36 20.28
CA SER A 288 -0.45 8.51 21.00
C SER A 288 0.03 9.96 20.90
N PRO A 289 -0.28 10.81 21.89
CA PRO A 289 0.37 12.10 22.04
C PRO A 289 1.76 11.89 22.66
N ALA A 290 2.61 11.07 22.04
CA ALA A 290 3.99 10.91 22.49
C ALA A 290 4.78 12.11 21.99
N ILE A 291 5.14 13.02 22.90
CA ILE A 291 6.07 14.11 22.61
C ILE A 291 7.45 13.48 22.50
N ALA A 292 7.80 12.97 21.33
CA ALA A 292 9.20 12.76 21.00
C ALA A 292 9.87 14.14 21.01
N ARG A 293 10.87 14.35 21.87
CA ARG A 293 11.77 15.48 21.71
C ARG A 293 12.51 15.25 20.40
N LEU A 294 12.25 16.10 19.41
CA LEU A 294 13.01 16.11 18.18
C LEU A 294 14.43 16.58 18.50
N ASP A 295 15.41 15.71 18.29
CA ASP A 295 16.82 16.09 18.19
C ASP A 295 17.16 16.15 16.69
N ALA A 296 17.23 17.37 16.16
CA ALA A 296 17.47 17.59 14.73
C ALA A 296 18.87 17.11 14.30
N ASP A 297 19.86 17.18 15.20
CA ASP A 297 21.21 16.72 14.93
C ASP A 297 21.26 15.18 14.87
N GLU A 298 20.52 14.50 15.75
CA GLU A 298 20.39 13.04 15.71
C GLU A 298 19.66 12.56 14.44
N VAL A 299 18.58 13.24 14.05
CA VAL A 299 17.84 12.97 12.81
C VAL A 299 18.74 13.17 11.58
N GLY A 300 19.48 14.28 11.54
CA GLY A 300 20.46 14.57 10.48
C GLY A 300 21.56 13.52 10.40
N ALA A 301 22.11 13.11 11.54
CA ALA A 301 23.17 12.10 11.59
C ALA A 301 22.69 10.70 11.19
N ALA A 302 21.50 10.29 11.65
CA ALA A 302 20.98 8.93 11.44
C ALA A 302 20.31 8.73 10.08
N LEU A 303 19.55 9.71 9.60
CA LEU A 303 18.74 9.60 8.38
C LEU A 303 19.29 10.38 7.20
N ARG A 304 20.25 11.29 7.45
CA ARG A 304 20.72 12.27 6.46
C ARG A 304 19.58 13.12 5.89
N ILE A 305 18.58 13.39 6.75
CA ILE A 305 17.50 14.32 6.49
C ILE A 305 17.74 15.53 7.37
N GLU A 306 17.86 16.69 6.75
CA GLU A 306 17.91 17.96 7.46
C GLU A 306 16.50 18.40 7.81
N VAL A 307 16.27 18.75 9.07
CA VAL A 307 15.01 19.36 9.49
C VAL A 307 15.14 20.86 9.29
N PRO A 308 14.29 21.49 8.47
CA PRO A 308 14.39 22.93 8.25
C PRO A 308 13.96 23.70 9.49
N ASP A 309 14.51 24.91 9.64
CA ASP A 309 14.11 25.81 10.72
C ASP A 309 12.63 26.16 10.61
N LEU A 310 11.91 26.03 11.74
CA LEU A 310 10.49 26.33 11.78
C LEU A 310 10.25 27.79 12.18
N PRO A 311 9.24 28.47 11.60
CA PRO A 311 8.91 29.83 11.96
C PRO A 311 8.61 30.00 13.46
N ALA A 312 8.88 31.19 14.00
CA ALA A 312 8.63 31.50 15.40
C ALA A 312 7.17 31.19 15.81
N GLY A 313 6.99 30.46 16.92
CA GLY A 313 5.69 30.05 17.44
C GLY A 313 5.16 28.71 16.90
N TRP A 314 5.83 28.12 15.92
CA TRP A 314 5.55 26.76 15.47
C TRP A 314 6.18 25.75 16.41
N ARG A 315 5.46 24.66 16.69
CA ARG A 315 5.90 23.59 17.59
C ARG A 315 5.67 22.24 16.95
N VAL A 316 6.72 21.43 16.89
CA VAL A 316 6.61 20.01 16.56
C VAL A 316 5.88 19.32 17.71
N VAL A 317 4.81 18.59 17.38
CA VAL A 317 3.96 17.87 18.35
C VAL A 317 4.08 16.36 18.25
N ASP A 318 4.53 15.84 17.11
CA ASP A 318 4.85 14.42 16.90
C ASP A 318 5.94 14.31 15.82
N VAL A 319 6.77 13.28 15.94
CA VAL A 319 7.83 12.93 15.00
C VAL A 319 7.68 11.45 14.67
N PHE A 320 7.60 11.12 13.39
CA PHE A 320 7.48 9.75 12.93
C PHE A 320 8.41 9.48 11.76
N LEU A 321 9.16 8.38 11.84
CA LEU A 321 9.92 7.88 10.70
C LEU A 321 8.94 7.20 9.77
N PHE A 322 8.55 7.93 8.73
CA PHE A 322 7.57 7.46 7.79
C PHE A 322 8.24 6.49 6.82
N PRO A 323 7.63 5.33 6.56
CA PRO A 323 8.04 4.48 5.47
C PRO A 323 7.82 5.14 4.12
N SER A 324 8.85 5.19 3.27
CA SER A 324 8.68 5.54 1.85
C SER A 324 9.55 4.66 0.96
N ASP A 325 9.17 4.58 -0.31
CA ASP A 325 9.89 3.79 -1.32
C ASP A 325 11.20 4.44 -1.75
N THR A 326 11.36 5.74 -1.49
CA THR A 326 12.57 6.52 -1.81
C THR A 326 13.66 6.44 -0.74
N GLY A 327 13.41 5.74 0.37
CA GLY A 327 14.36 5.55 1.45
C GLY A 327 13.83 6.02 2.81
N PRO A 328 14.69 6.38 3.78
CA PRO A 328 14.20 6.95 5.03
C PRO A 328 13.45 8.25 4.72
N SER A 329 12.25 8.40 5.26
CA SER A 329 11.54 9.67 5.26
C SER A 329 11.10 10.04 6.68
N LEU A 330 10.91 11.34 6.87
CA LEU A 330 10.56 11.95 8.14
C LEU A 330 9.21 12.63 7.99
N GLN A 331 8.32 12.36 8.94
CA GLN A 331 7.06 13.06 9.11
C GLN A 331 7.12 13.83 10.44
N LEU A 332 6.85 15.13 10.36
CA LEU A 332 6.67 15.99 11.53
C LEU A 332 5.23 16.48 11.56
N SER A 333 4.55 16.29 12.70
CA SER A 333 3.29 16.96 12.96
C SER A 333 3.56 18.29 13.62
N ILE A 334 3.02 19.37 13.07
CA ILE A 334 3.33 20.73 13.50
C ILE A 334 2.04 21.45 13.93
N SER A 335 2.11 22.09 15.08
CA SER A 335 1.12 23.04 15.58
C SER A 335 1.65 24.46 15.42
N ASN A 336 0.84 25.34 14.84
CA ASN A 336 1.18 26.75 14.60
C ASN A 336 0.18 27.73 15.24
N GLY A 337 -0.63 27.26 16.18
CA GLY A 337 -1.66 28.06 16.85
C GLY A 337 -2.88 28.43 15.98
N LYS A 338 -2.90 28.05 14.69
CA LYS A 338 -4.09 28.17 13.82
C LYS A 338 -4.85 26.84 13.76
N ALA A 339 -6.15 26.87 13.44
CA ALA A 339 -6.98 25.67 13.34
C ALA A 339 -6.47 24.68 12.28
N GLY A 340 -6.38 23.39 12.65
CA GLY A 340 -6.03 22.27 11.77
C GLY A 340 -4.55 21.89 11.78
N PRO A 341 -4.21 20.59 11.96
CA PRO A 341 -2.83 20.12 11.98
C PRO A 341 -2.17 20.31 10.61
N ILE A 342 -0.87 20.64 10.62
CA ILE A 342 -0.02 20.65 9.42
C ILE A 342 1.01 19.53 9.61
N SER A 343 1.35 18.83 8.53
CA SER A 343 2.50 17.93 8.54
C SER A 343 3.59 18.42 7.60
N LEU A 344 4.85 18.29 8.02
CA LEU A 344 6.00 18.37 7.14
C LEU A 344 6.48 16.95 6.85
N PHE A 345 6.55 16.60 5.58
CA PHE A 345 7.16 15.38 5.08
C PHE A 345 8.49 15.72 4.43
N ALA A 346 9.53 14.93 4.69
CA ALA A 346 10.85 15.10 4.10
C ALA A 346 11.45 13.75 3.71
N THR A 347 12.01 13.66 2.51
CA THR A 347 12.71 12.46 2.02
C THR A 347 13.92 12.83 1.18
N ARG A 348 14.85 11.89 1.01
CA ARG A 348 15.96 12.03 0.07
C ARG A 348 15.50 11.65 -1.33
N ALA A 349 15.28 12.64 -2.17
CA ALA A 349 14.85 12.45 -3.54
C ALA A 349 15.41 13.57 -4.43
N ASP A 350 16.25 13.18 -5.39
CA ASP A 350 16.91 14.10 -6.31
C ASP A 350 16.06 14.34 -7.55
N GLY A 351 15.67 15.60 -7.77
CA GLY A 351 15.02 16.06 -9.00
C GLY A 351 13.51 15.81 -9.03
N VAL A 352 12.91 15.42 -7.91
CA VAL A 352 11.47 15.11 -7.84
C VAL A 352 10.59 16.34 -7.65
N ALA A 353 11.13 17.43 -7.11
CA ALA A 353 10.39 18.65 -6.81
C ALA A 353 11.14 19.89 -7.28
N PRO A 354 10.43 20.98 -7.62
CA PRO A 354 11.06 22.24 -8.00
C PRO A 354 11.81 22.87 -6.82
N SER A 355 12.86 23.65 -7.12
CA SER A 355 13.63 24.38 -6.10
C SER A 355 12.86 25.51 -5.41
N ARG A 356 11.72 25.92 -5.98
CA ARG A 356 10.79 26.86 -5.36
C ARG A 356 9.49 26.15 -5.03
N PRO A 357 8.83 26.49 -3.91
CA PRO A 357 7.55 25.90 -3.56
C PRO A 357 6.52 25.97 -4.69
N SER A 358 5.91 24.82 -4.94
CA SER A 358 4.75 24.64 -5.81
C SER A 358 3.62 24.01 -4.99
N VAL A 359 2.37 24.28 -5.36
CA VAL A 359 1.20 23.80 -4.62
C VAL A 359 0.29 22.97 -5.51
N THR A 360 -0.21 21.87 -4.96
CA THR A 360 -1.26 21.05 -5.55
C THR A 360 -2.36 20.77 -4.53
N GLN A 361 -3.51 20.29 -4.99
CA GLN A 361 -4.60 19.83 -4.14
C GLN A 361 -5.00 18.41 -4.53
N ARG A 362 -5.11 17.54 -3.52
CA ARG A 362 -5.49 16.12 -3.64
C ARG A 362 -6.39 15.76 -2.46
N ASP A 363 -7.50 15.09 -2.71
CA ASP A 363 -8.41 14.53 -1.70
C ASP A 363 -8.83 15.55 -0.61
N GLY A 364 -9.12 16.78 -1.03
CA GLY A 364 -9.49 17.89 -0.13
C GLY A 364 -8.37 18.43 0.76
N MET A 365 -7.12 18.00 0.53
CA MET A 365 -5.91 18.49 1.17
C MET A 365 -5.13 19.38 0.21
N THR A 366 -4.41 20.35 0.78
CA THR A 366 -3.43 21.16 0.05
C THR A 366 -2.04 20.65 0.39
N ILE A 367 -1.20 20.50 -0.63
CA ILE A 367 0.18 20.04 -0.53
C ILE A 367 1.09 21.08 -1.18
N ALA A 368 2.00 21.68 -0.41
CA ALA A 368 3.03 22.59 -0.89
C ALA A 368 4.39 21.90 -0.83
N TYR A 369 5.07 21.74 -1.97
CA TYR A 369 6.28 20.93 -2.09
C TYR A 369 7.43 21.69 -2.76
N TRP A 370 8.65 21.38 -2.35
CA TRP A 370 9.89 21.95 -2.90
C TRP A 370 11.07 21.01 -2.69
N GLN A 371 12.21 21.33 -3.30
CA GLN A 371 13.47 20.63 -3.12
C GLN A 371 14.58 21.60 -2.69
N HIS A 372 15.42 21.18 -1.75
CA HIS A 372 16.68 21.83 -1.39
C HIS A 372 17.80 20.79 -1.42
N GLY A 373 18.80 20.99 -2.29
CA GLY A 373 19.84 19.99 -2.51
C GLY A 373 19.26 18.64 -2.94
N SER A 374 19.53 17.59 -2.17
CA SER A 374 19.00 16.23 -2.39
C SER A 374 17.76 15.86 -1.58
N LEU A 375 17.18 16.84 -0.90
CA LEU A 375 16.02 16.66 -0.03
C LEU A 375 14.78 17.28 -0.66
N ALA A 376 13.72 16.49 -0.73
CA ALA A 376 12.39 16.93 -1.12
C ALA A 376 11.52 17.08 0.12
N TYR A 377 10.77 18.18 0.19
CA TYR A 377 9.93 18.56 1.32
C TYR A 377 8.50 18.80 0.85
N ALA A 378 7.54 18.46 1.69
CA ALA A 378 6.13 18.74 1.47
C ALA A 378 5.46 19.16 2.77
N LEU A 379 4.78 20.29 2.76
CA LEU A 379 3.81 20.67 3.76
C LEU A 379 2.43 20.22 3.31
N THR A 380 1.69 19.53 4.18
CA THR A 380 0.34 19.04 3.89
C THR A 380 -0.62 19.47 4.99
N GLY A 381 -1.80 19.94 4.59
CA GLY A 381 -2.88 20.25 5.51
C GLY A 381 -4.16 20.75 4.82
N LYS A 382 -5.27 20.75 5.57
CA LYS A 382 -6.57 21.24 5.10
C LYS A 382 -6.64 22.77 5.20
N ARG A 383 -5.99 23.47 4.27
CA ARG A 383 -5.89 24.95 4.22
C ARG A 383 -6.00 25.47 2.79
N PRO A 384 -6.31 26.77 2.59
CA PRO A 384 -6.22 27.40 1.28
C PRO A 384 -4.82 27.25 0.65
N PRO A 385 -4.71 27.04 -0.68
CA PRO A 385 -3.42 26.95 -1.39
C PRO A 385 -2.45 28.08 -1.10
N ALA A 386 -2.95 29.32 -1.10
CA ALA A 386 -2.14 30.51 -0.86
C ALA A 386 -1.51 30.52 0.55
N ASP A 387 -2.21 29.98 1.56
CA ASP A 387 -1.69 29.93 2.92
C ASP A 387 -0.52 28.96 3.02
N LEU A 388 -0.65 27.76 2.44
CA LEU A 388 0.41 26.74 2.48
C LEU A 388 1.61 27.12 1.61
N ASP A 389 1.37 27.79 0.47
CA ASP A 389 2.41 28.34 -0.40
C ASP A 389 3.30 29.36 0.32
N LEU A 390 2.69 30.31 1.04
CA LEU A 390 3.41 31.31 1.82
C LEU A 390 4.26 30.66 2.93
N LEU A 391 3.69 29.66 3.61
CA LEU A 391 4.38 28.94 4.67
C LEU A 391 5.56 28.12 4.14
N ALA A 392 5.37 27.43 3.01
CA ALA A 392 6.46 26.70 2.35
C ALA A 392 7.56 27.66 1.90
N LYS A 393 7.21 28.85 1.39
CA LYS A 393 8.19 29.88 0.99
C LYS A 393 8.97 30.45 2.16
N ASP A 394 8.40 30.51 3.36
CA ASP A 394 9.13 30.98 4.54
C ASP A 394 10.12 29.93 5.05
N ILE A 395 9.77 28.64 4.96
CA ILE A 395 10.65 27.53 5.35
C ILE A 395 11.75 27.28 4.28
N ALA A 396 11.44 27.44 3.00
CA ALA A 396 12.38 27.19 1.91
C ALA A 396 13.40 28.32 1.65
N LYS A 397 13.36 29.41 2.44
CA LYS A 397 14.25 30.58 2.27
C LYS A 397 15.62 30.43 2.93
N ASP A 398 15.83 29.35 3.69
CA ASP A 398 17.09 29.02 4.33
C ASP A 398 17.96 28.12 3.44
#